data_AF-A0A1Q7YAD5-F1
#
_entry.id   AF-A0A1Q7YAD5-F1
#
_cell.length_a   1.000
_cell.length_b   1.000
_cell.length_c   1.000
_cell.angle_alpha   90.00
_cell.angle_beta   90.00
_cell.angle_gamma   90.00
#
_symmetry.space_group_name_H-M   'P 1'
#
loop_
_entity.id
_entity.type
_entity.pdbx_description
1 polymer ?
#
loop_
_entity_poly.entity_id
_entity_poly.type
_entity_poly.pdbx_seq_one_letter_code
_entity_poly.pdbx_strand_id
1 'polypeptide(L)'
;MKFPLSGFAFLLGYIVLVGVASFLEKFSMKQLNPYQVNFLMAIGMAVTAVPALWIKQGSLTVPTKALPLGAPIGLLMALGSISFVLALSELPVGVATGISVSYVLLVMLLSWWLLNESMTWIKITGALLTIAGVALLSWQQK
;
A
#
# COMPACT_ATOMS: atom_id res chain seq x y z
N MET A 1 0.16 18.89 18.41
CA MET A 1 0.38 17.43 18.30
C MET A 1 1.77 17.23 17.71
N LYS A 2 2.76 16.77 18.48
CA LYS A 2 4.13 16.54 17.96
C LYS A 2 4.23 15.08 17.51
N PHE A 3 4.24 14.86 16.20
CA PHE A 3 4.47 13.53 15.64
C PHE A 3 5.95 13.14 15.79
N PRO A 4 6.28 11.86 16.06
CA PRO A 4 7.66 11.43 16.18
C PRO A 4 8.37 11.51 14.82
N LEU A 5 9.56 12.13 14.79
CA LEU A 5 10.36 12.31 13.56
C LEU A 5 10.72 10.98 12.88
N SER A 6 10.86 9.91 13.67
CA SER A 6 11.11 8.56 13.18
C SER A 6 10.00 8.04 12.25
N GLY A 7 8.74 8.43 12.48
CA GLY A 7 7.62 8.05 11.61
C GLY A 7 7.78 8.60 10.19
N PHE A 8 8.21 9.86 10.07
CA PHE A 8 8.49 10.47 8.76
C PHE A 8 9.66 9.80 8.03
N ALA A 9 10.70 9.39 8.76
CA ALA A 9 11.82 8.67 8.17
C ALA A 9 11.40 7.30 7.59
N PHE A 10 10.55 6.54 8.29
CA PHE A 10 10.00 5.29 7.77
C PHE A 10 9.11 5.51 6.54
N LEU A 11 8.34 6.60 6.52
CA LEU A 11 7.52 6.95 5.35
C LEU A 11 8.37 7.35 4.13
N LEU A 12 9.46 8.07 4.33
CA LEU A 12 10.40 8.37 3.24
C LEU A 12 11.02 7.09 2.68
N GLY A 13 11.43 6.17 3.56
CA GLY A 13 11.91 4.85 3.14
C GLY A 13 10.86 4.07 2.36
N TYR A 14 9.60 4.08 2.82
CA TYR A 14 8.48 3.45 2.14
C TYR A 14 8.28 4.02 0.73
N ILE A 15 8.28 5.35 0.57
CA ILE A 15 8.11 6.00 -0.74
C ILE A 15 9.18 5.54 -1.73
N VAL A 16 10.45 5.51 -1.29
CA VAL A 16 11.57 5.09 -2.14
C VAL A 16 11.44 3.61 -2.50
N LEU A 17 11.26 2.74 -1.51
CA LEU A 17 11.23 1.30 -1.71
C LEU A 17 10.04 0.86 -2.57
N VAL A 18 8.84 1.35 -2.26
CA VAL A 18 7.62 0.98 -3.00
C VAL A 18 7.61 1.62 -4.38
N GLY A 19 8.04 2.88 -4.53
CA GLY A 19 8.13 3.52 -5.84
C GLY A 19 9.08 2.79 -6.80
N VAL A 20 10.26 2.41 -6.32
CA VAL A 20 11.22 1.61 -7.11
C VAL A 20 10.65 0.22 -7.40
N ALA A 21 10.03 -0.44 -6.42
CA ALA A 21 9.42 -1.75 -6.60
C ALA A 21 8.32 -1.72 -7.67
N SER A 22 7.38 -0.77 -7.64
CA SER A 22 6.31 -0.66 -8.64
C SER A 22 6.84 -0.44 -10.06
N PHE A 23 7.93 0.32 -10.21
CA PHE A 23 8.61 0.46 -11.50
C PHE A 23 9.23 -0.87 -11.96
N LEU A 24 9.94 -1.56 -11.06
CA LEU A 24 10.55 -2.86 -11.34
C LEU A 24 9.51 -3.96 -11.60
N GLU A 25 8.32 -3.91 -10.99
CA GLU A 25 7.20 -4.81 -11.25
C GLU A 25 6.76 -4.70 -12.70
N LYS A 26 6.49 -3.48 -13.19
CA LYS A 26 6.13 -3.24 -14.60
C LYS A 26 7.25 -3.73 -15.55
N PHE A 27 8.51 -3.53 -15.18
CA PHE A 27 9.63 -4.05 -15.96
C PHE A 27 9.68 -5.59 -15.96
N SER A 28 9.47 -6.21 -14.81
CA SER A 28 9.48 -7.66 -14.64
C SER A 28 8.35 -8.35 -15.40
N MET A 29 7.22 -7.65 -15.58
CA MET A 29 6.09 -8.14 -16.40
C MET A 29 6.42 -8.32 -17.89
N LYS A 30 7.57 -7.83 -18.36
CA LYS A 30 8.06 -8.15 -19.71
C LYS A 30 8.51 -9.60 -19.85
N GLN A 31 8.82 -10.27 -18.73
CA GLN A 31 9.35 -11.64 -18.70
C GLN A 31 8.49 -12.58 -17.85
N LEU A 32 7.78 -12.05 -16.86
CA LEU A 32 6.95 -12.80 -15.92
C LEU A 32 5.48 -12.41 -16.07
N ASN A 33 4.56 -13.33 -15.83
CA ASN A 33 3.15 -12.97 -15.76
C ASN A 33 2.81 -12.28 -14.41
N PRO A 34 1.70 -11.52 -14.31
CA PRO A 34 1.28 -10.84 -13.09
C PRO A 34 1.21 -11.75 -11.85
N TYR A 35 0.69 -12.96 -11.99
CA TYR A 35 0.56 -13.90 -10.88
C TYR A 35 1.92 -14.38 -10.35
N GLN A 36 2.90 -14.59 -11.24
CA GLN A 36 4.28 -14.93 -10.86
C GLN A 36 4.97 -13.79 -10.11
N VAL A 37 4.81 -12.55 -10.57
CA VAL A 37 5.34 -11.37 -9.88
C VAL A 37 4.73 -11.28 -8.47
N ASN A 38 3.41 -11.39 -8.36
CA ASN A 38 2.73 -11.35 -7.07
C ASN A 38 3.14 -12.51 -6.15
N PHE A 39 3.39 -13.70 -6.69
CA PHE A 39 3.90 -14.83 -5.94
C PHE A 39 5.31 -14.56 -5.37
N LEU A 40 6.21 -13.98 -6.17
CA LEU A 40 7.53 -13.57 -5.70
C LEU A 40 7.46 -12.47 -4.63
N MET A 41 6.51 -11.54 -4.75
CA MET A 41 6.24 -10.54 -3.70
C MET A 41 5.82 -11.21 -2.39
N ALA A 42 4.93 -12.21 -2.44
CA ALA A 42 4.50 -12.95 -1.26
C ALA A 42 5.68 -13.67 -0.58
N ILE A 43 6.59 -14.27 -1.36
CA ILE A 43 7.84 -14.84 -0.83
C ILE A 43 8.71 -13.75 -0.18
N GLY A 44 8.91 -12.62 -0.84
CA GLY A 44 9.67 -11.49 -0.30
C GLY A 44 9.11 -10.99 1.03
N MET A 45 7.78 -10.89 1.14
CA MET A 45 7.10 -10.53 2.39
C MET A 45 7.31 -11.59 3.47
N ALA A 46 7.21 -12.88 3.15
CA ALA A 46 7.43 -13.96 4.11
C ALA A 46 8.88 -13.96 4.63
N VAL A 47 9.86 -13.83 3.73
CA VAL A 47 11.30 -13.82 4.06
C VAL A 47 11.68 -12.62 4.92
N THR A 48 11.03 -11.46 4.75
CA THR A 48 11.28 -10.29 5.59
C THR A 48 10.51 -10.32 6.91
N ALA A 49 9.29 -10.87 6.93
CA ALA A 49 8.45 -10.93 8.13
C ALA A 49 9.01 -11.90 9.19
N VAL A 50 9.50 -13.07 8.78
CA VAL A 50 9.99 -14.11 9.72
C VAL A 50 11.16 -13.61 10.60
N PRO A 51 12.25 -13.04 10.04
CA PRO A 51 13.32 -12.46 10.84
C PRO A 51 12.86 -11.26 11.67
N ALA A 52 11.95 -10.42 11.13
CA ALA A 52 11.45 -9.25 11.85
C ALA A 52 10.70 -9.66 13.12
N LEU A 53 9.86 -10.70 13.05
CA LEU A 53 9.19 -11.28 14.22
C LEU A 53 10.19 -11.86 15.21
N TRP A 54 11.18 -12.62 14.72
CA TRP A 54 12.21 -13.21 15.57
C TRP A 54 13.04 -12.15 16.31
N ILE A 55 13.47 -11.08 15.64
CA ILE A 55 14.29 -10.02 16.24
C ILE A 55 13.48 -9.21 17.28
N LYS A 56 12.19 -8.96 17.03
CA LYS A 56 11.37 -8.11 17.90
C LYS A 56 10.71 -8.85 19.06
N GLN A 57 10.31 -10.10 18.85
CA GLN A 57 9.56 -10.88 19.85
C GLN A 57 10.32 -12.11 20.36
N GLY A 58 11.42 -12.49 19.71
CA GLY A 58 12.15 -13.72 20.03
C GLY A 58 11.38 -15.01 19.72
N SER A 59 10.21 -14.90 19.09
CA SER A 59 9.27 -16.00 18.87
C SER A 59 8.43 -15.76 17.61
N LEU A 60 8.01 -16.87 16.97
CA LEU A 60 7.07 -16.87 15.84
C LEU A 60 5.61 -17.11 16.30
N THR A 61 5.36 -17.10 17.62
CA THR A 61 4.03 -17.34 18.17
C THR A 61 3.11 -16.16 17.93
N VAL A 62 2.14 -16.32 17.03
CA VAL A 62 1.04 -15.37 16.86
C VAL A 62 -0.09 -15.73 17.83
N PRO A 63 -0.61 -14.78 18.62
CA PRO A 63 -1.74 -15.05 19.51
C PRO A 63 -2.96 -15.54 18.72
N THR A 64 -3.40 -16.77 18.95
CA THR A 64 -4.55 -17.38 18.23
C THR A 64 -5.86 -16.63 18.42
N LYS A 65 -5.99 -15.86 19.50
CA LYS A 65 -7.13 -14.96 19.73
C LYS A 65 -7.11 -13.71 18.85
N ALA A 66 -5.94 -13.29 18.35
CA ALA A 66 -5.79 -12.14 17.46
C ALA A 66 -5.78 -12.53 15.97
N LEU A 67 -5.70 -13.82 15.68
CA LEU A 67 -5.74 -14.37 14.31
C LEU A 67 -6.98 -13.92 13.51
N PRO A 68 -8.19 -13.85 14.08
CA PRO A 68 -9.37 -13.32 13.37
C PRO A 68 -9.27 -11.83 13.00
N LEU A 69 -8.41 -11.06 13.66
CA LEU A 69 -8.14 -9.65 13.32
C LEU A 69 -7.04 -9.53 12.26
N GLY A 70 -6.02 -10.39 12.32
CA GLY A 70 -4.89 -10.36 11.38
C GLY A 70 -5.16 -11.04 10.04
N ALA A 71 -5.93 -12.14 10.02
CA ALA A 71 -6.17 -12.90 8.81
C ALA A 71 -6.93 -12.11 7.72
N PRO A 72 -7.99 -11.33 8.04
CA PRO A 72 -8.65 -10.49 7.04
C PRO A 72 -7.70 -9.44 6.44
N ILE A 73 -6.79 -8.88 7.24
CA ILE A 73 -5.80 -7.89 6.77
C ILE A 73 -4.91 -8.54 5.70
N GLY A 74 -4.34 -9.70 5.99
CA GLY A 74 -3.48 -10.43 5.05
C GLY A 74 -4.21 -10.81 3.75
N LEU A 75 -5.46 -11.29 3.87
CA LEU A 75 -6.29 -11.64 2.71
C LEU A 75 -6.62 -10.41 1.85
N LEU A 76 -7.06 -9.31 2.45
CA LEU A 76 -7.37 -8.08 1.73
C LEU A 76 -6.11 -7.48 1.07
N MET A 77 -4.95 -7.54 1.74
CA MET A 77 -3.68 -7.12 1.16
C MET A 77 -3.27 -7.99 -0.03
N ALA A 78 -3.44 -9.31 0.06
CA ALA A 78 -3.13 -10.22 -1.04
C ALA A 78 -4.04 -9.98 -2.26
N LEU A 79 -5.35 -9.83 -2.03
CA LEU A 79 -6.32 -9.51 -3.09
C LEU A 79 -6.05 -8.14 -3.70
N GLY A 80 -5.73 -7.14 -2.88
CA GLY A 80 -5.34 -5.80 -3.32
C GLY A 80 -4.05 -5.82 -4.15
N SER A 81 -3.04 -6.59 -3.73
CA SER A 81 -1.78 -6.76 -4.45
C SER A 81 -2.01 -7.40 -5.82
N ILE A 82 -2.79 -8.49 -5.91
CA ILE A 82 -3.14 -9.12 -7.19
C ILE A 82 -3.85 -8.11 -8.10
N SER A 83 -4.82 -7.37 -7.57
CA SER A 83 -5.57 -6.37 -8.33
C SER A 83 -4.66 -5.25 -8.85
N PHE A 84 -3.69 -4.80 -8.04
CA PHE A 84 -2.72 -3.77 -8.43
C PHE A 84 -1.75 -4.27 -9.51
N VAL A 85 -1.23 -5.49 -9.35
CA VAL A 85 -0.30 -6.09 -10.32
C VAL A 85 -1.02 -6.38 -11.65
N LEU A 86 -2.30 -6.78 -11.65
CA LEU A 86 -3.13 -6.85 -12.85
C LEU A 86 -3.37 -5.47 -13.48
N ALA A 87 -3.65 -4.44 -12.68
CA ALA A 87 -3.77 -3.08 -13.20
C ALA A 87 -2.45 -2.61 -13.85
N LEU A 88 -1.31 -2.99 -13.28
CA LEU A 88 0.01 -2.72 -13.83
C LEU A 88 0.29 -3.47 -15.14
N SER A 89 -0.36 -4.61 -15.44
CA SER A 89 -0.17 -5.24 -16.76
C SER A 89 -0.82 -4.39 -17.85
N GLU A 90 -2.00 -3.85 -17.58
CA GLU A 90 -2.84 -3.14 -18.57
C GLU A 90 -2.53 -1.64 -18.69
N LEU A 91 -2.11 -0.99 -17.60
CA LEU A 91 -1.95 0.47 -17.55
C LEU A 91 -0.47 0.89 -17.51
N PRO A 92 -0.16 2.13 -17.92
CA PRO A 92 1.12 2.75 -17.61
C PRO A 92 1.33 2.81 -16.10
N VAL A 93 2.57 2.53 -15.64
CA VAL A 93 2.89 2.46 -14.21
C VAL A 93 2.47 3.73 -13.46
N GLY A 94 2.73 4.92 -14.02
CA GLY A 94 2.38 6.20 -13.38
C GLY A 94 0.89 6.39 -13.18
N VAL A 95 0.05 5.94 -14.13
CA VAL A 95 -1.42 6.02 -14.02
C VAL A 95 -1.91 5.04 -12.96
N ALA A 96 -1.46 3.79 -13.00
CA ALA A 96 -1.85 2.77 -12.03
C ALA A 96 -1.45 3.15 -10.59
N THR A 97 -0.22 3.63 -10.39
CA THR A 97 0.26 4.10 -9.08
C THR A 97 -0.45 5.38 -8.63
N GLY A 98 -0.73 6.31 -9.55
CA GLY A 98 -1.45 7.54 -9.24
C GLY A 98 -2.86 7.24 -8.75
N ILE A 99 -3.59 6.41 -9.49
CA ILE A 99 -4.95 5.98 -9.11
C ILE A 99 -4.92 5.23 -7.78
N SER A 100 -3.98 4.30 -7.60
CA SER A 100 -3.94 3.47 -6.39
C SER A 100 -3.80 4.31 -5.12
N VAL A 101 -2.96 5.36 -5.11
CA VAL A 101 -2.79 6.28 -3.97
C VAL A 101 -4.11 6.93 -3.51
N SER A 102 -5.15 6.98 -4.36
CA SER A 102 -6.49 7.44 -3.96
C SER A 102 -7.11 6.63 -2.84
N TYR A 103 -6.60 5.43 -2.51
CA TYR A 103 -7.03 4.67 -1.33
C TYR A 103 -6.92 5.51 -0.04
N VAL A 104 -6.04 6.53 0.00
CA VAL A 104 -5.92 7.45 1.14
C VAL A 104 -7.25 8.13 1.47
N LEU A 105 -8.07 8.43 0.45
CA LEU A 105 -9.41 9.00 0.63
C LEU A 105 -10.36 8.01 1.32
N LEU A 106 -10.30 6.75 0.92
CA LEU A 106 -11.08 5.68 1.54
C LEU A 106 -10.64 5.46 2.99
N VAL A 107 -9.33 5.43 3.24
CA VAL A 107 -8.77 5.35 4.60
C VAL A 107 -9.25 6.51 5.44
N MET A 108 -9.20 7.74 4.93
CA MET A 108 -9.69 8.92 5.64
C MET A 108 -11.18 8.83 5.98
N LEU A 109 -12.01 8.35 5.03
CA LEU A 109 -13.44 8.15 5.25
C LEU A 109 -13.71 7.10 6.33
N LEU A 110 -13.00 5.96 6.28
CA LEU A 110 -13.11 4.90 7.27
C LEU A 110 -12.58 5.33 8.65
N SER A 111 -11.51 6.13 8.70
CA SER A 111 -10.99 6.72 9.94
C SER A 111 -12.00 7.67 10.59
N TRP A 112 -12.70 8.48 9.79
CA TRP A 112 -13.77 9.31 10.31
C TRP A 112 -14.95 8.46 10.80
N TRP A 113 -15.37 7.45 10.03
CA TRP A 113 -16.58 6.69 10.32
C TRP A 113 -16.42 5.62 11.42
N LEU A 114 -15.34 4.84 11.41
CA LEU A 114 -15.11 3.74 12.35
C LEU A 114 -14.21 4.12 13.53
N LEU A 115 -13.20 4.98 13.31
CA LEU A 115 -12.22 5.36 14.33
C LEU A 115 -12.61 6.66 15.07
N ASN A 116 -13.74 7.30 14.70
CA ASN A 116 -14.22 8.56 15.24
C ASN A 116 -13.18 9.69 15.21
N GLU A 117 -12.28 9.67 14.22
CA GLU A 117 -11.31 10.75 14.07
C GLU A 117 -11.98 12.04 13.55
N SER A 118 -11.55 13.19 14.06
CA SER A 118 -12.11 14.47 13.61
C SER A 118 -11.73 14.77 12.16
N MET A 119 -12.76 15.06 11.35
CA MET A 119 -12.61 15.54 9.97
C MET A 119 -12.54 17.07 10.00
N THR A 120 -11.33 17.62 9.95
CA THR A 120 -11.14 19.08 9.89
C THR A 120 -11.26 19.57 8.46
N TRP A 121 -11.61 20.85 8.28
CA TRP A 121 -11.65 21.49 6.97
C TRP A 121 -10.34 21.37 6.18
N ILE A 122 -9.19 21.33 6.86
CA ILE A 122 -7.87 21.13 6.26
C ILE A 122 -7.72 19.70 5.67
N LYS A 123 -8.24 18.67 6.36
CA LYS A 123 -8.22 17.30 5.83
C LYS A 123 -9.11 17.19 4.58
N ILE A 124 -10.25 17.85 4.59
CA ILE A 124 -11.19 17.87 3.46
C ILE A 124 -10.57 18.55 2.24
N THR A 125 -9.93 19.72 2.42
CA THR A 125 -9.26 20.39 1.30
C THR A 125 -8.07 19.60 0.79
N GLY A 126 -7.29 18.96 1.67
CA GLY A 126 -6.23 18.04 1.28
C GLY A 126 -6.73 16.84 0.48
N ALA A 127 -7.89 16.29 0.85
CA ALA A 127 -8.55 15.22 0.10
C ALA A 127 -8.98 15.67 -1.29
N LEU A 128 -9.61 16.84 -1.42
CA LEU A 128 -9.99 17.40 -2.72
C LEU A 128 -8.77 17.64 -3.62
N LEU A 129 -7.67 18.15 -3.06
CA LEU A 129 -6.41 18.33 -3.78
C LEU A 129 -5.80 16.99 -4.21
N THR A 130 -5.90 15.96 -3.38
CA THR A 130 -5.48 14.59 -3.74
C THR A 130 -6.29 14.06 -4.92
N ILE A 131 -7.61 14.22 -4.90
CA ILE A 131 -8.50 13.83 -6.02
C ILE A 131 -8.08 14.55 -7.29
N ALA A 132 -7.90 15.87 -7.22
CA ALA A 132 -7.48 16.67 -8.37
C ALA A 132 -6.11 16.24 -8.89
N GLY A 133 -5.14 16.01 -8.01
CA GLY A 133 -3.80 15.56 -8.36
C GLY A 133 -3.81 14.19 -9.05
N VAL A 134 -4.57 13.23 -8.51
CA VAL A 134 -4.73 11.92 -9.14
C VAL A 134 -5.44 12.03 -10.49
N ALA A 135 -6.48 12.84 -10.59
CA ALA A 135 -7.19 13.07 -11.84
C ALA A 135 -6.25 13.64 -12.91
N LEU A 136 -5.39 14.60 -12.56
CA LEU A 136 -4.38 15.16 -13.46
C LEU A 136 -3.30 14.13 -13.86
N LEU A 137 -2.82 13.30 -12.92
CA LEU A 137 -1.84 12.24 -13.23
C LEU A 137 -2.42 11.12 -14.08
N SER A 138 -3.72 10.85 -13.90
CA SER A 138 -4.45 9.85 -14.67
C SER A 138 -4.94 10.40 -16.01
N TRP A 139 -4.91 11.72 -16.19
CA TRP A 139 -5.28 12.40 -17.42
C TRP A 139 -4.20 12.14 -18.49
N GLN A 140 -4.37 11.05 -19.21
CA GLN A 140 -3.60 10.82 -20.42
C GLN A 140 -4.19 11.68 -21.54
N GLN A 141 -3.44 12.68 -22.00
CA GLN A 141 -3.63 13.20 -23.35
C GLN A 141 -3.30 12.05 -24.32
N LYS A 142 -4.33 11.56 -25.01
CA LYS A 142 -4.15 10.82 -26.26
C LYS A 142 -3.52 11.74 -27.30
#